data_AF-T0YT97-F1
#
_entry.id   AF-T0YT97-F1
#
_cell.length_a   1.000
_cell.length_b   1.000
_cell.length_c   1.000
_cell.angle_alpha   90.00
_cell.angle_beta   90.00
_cell.angle_gamma   90.00
#
_symmetry.space_group_name_H-M   'P 1'
#
loop_
_entity.id
_entity.type
_entity.pdbx_description
1 polymer ?
#
loop_
_entity_poly.entity_id
_entity_poly.type
_entity_poly.pdbx_seq_one_letter_code
_entity_poly.pdbx_strand_id
1 'polypeptide(L)'
;AYVLNIGMQGQFLLGALVATALSTRMMIFHQPVLVVPTALLGGALAGGLWGLIAQYLERYRSVPVVLSTILLNYVALYLVEAALKGPLRAVGTAAAQSPEIAGKYWLPLFVAYPDFHIGIILAMALAVLLWVVQKSTIFGFKTRVVGLKPGTAKAMNMPVTRRQFQIMFISGG
;
A
#
# COMPACT_ATOMS: atom_id res chain seq x y z
N ALA A 1 11.68 -19.77 -2.54
CA ALA A 1 10.80 -18.76 -3.11
C ALA A 1 11.37 -17.39 -2.77
N TYR A 2 11.86 -16.66 -3.76
CA TYR A 2 12.10 -15.22 -3.63
C TYR A 2 10.74 -14.53 -3.49
N VAL A 3 10.59 -13.59 -2.57
CA VAL A 3 9.35 -12.79 -2.46
C VAL A 3 9.43 -11.72 -3.54
N LEU A 4 8.72 -11.92 -4.64
CA LEU A 4 8.68 -10.99 -5.77
C LEU A 4 7.29 -10.37 -5.81
N ASN A 5 7.19 -9.08 -5.50
CA ASN A 5 5.92 -8.35 -5.49
C ASN A 5 5.70 -7.66 -6.83
N ILE A 6 4.88 -8.27 -7.70
CA ILE A 6 4.37 -7.65 -8.96
C ILE A 6 2.98 -7.01 -8.72
N GLY A 7 2.43 -7.16 -7.51
CA GLY A 7 1.11 -6.68 -7.11
C GLY A 7 1.06 -5.25 -6.59
N MET A 8 2.16 -4.49 -6.74
CA MET A 8 2.24 -3.10 -6.25
C MET A 8 1.11 -2.24 -6.81
N GLN A 9 0.68 -2.47 -8.06
CA GLN A 9 -0.42 -1.74 -8.65
C GLN A 9 -1.74 -1.96 -7.89
N GLY A 10 -2.09 -3.21 -7.55
CA GLY A 10 -3.28 -3.51 -6.77
C GLY A 10 -3.23 -2.94 -5.35
N GLN A 11 -2.07 -3.05 -4.69
CA GLN A 11 -1.85 -2.44 -3.36
C GLN A 11 -2.04 -0.92 -3.42
N PHE A 12 -1.46 -0.26 -4.42
CA PHE A 12 -1.63 1.16 -4.68
C PHE A 12 -3.10 1.53 -4.92
N LEU A 13 -3.81 0.79 -5.78
CA LEU A 13 -5.22 1.05 -6.09
C LEU A 13 -6.12 0.95 -4.85
N LEU A 14 -5.94 -0.07 -4.02
CA LEU A 14 -6.71 -0.21 -2.77
C LEU A 14 -6.33 0.86 -1.74
N GLY A 15 -5.04 1.20 -1.65
CA GLY A 15 -4.57 2.30 -0.82
C GLY A 15 -5.21 3.63 -1.23
N ALA A 16 -5.21 3.94 -2.53
CA ALA A 16 -5.83 5.13 -3.10
C ALA A 16 -7.35 5.14 -2.86
N LEU A 17 -8.02 3.99 -3.03
CA LEU A 17 -9.45 3.86 -2.77
C LEU A 17 -9.82 4.21 -1.32
N VAL A 18 -9.10 3.62 -0.36
CA VAL A 18 -9.37 3.86 1.06
C VAL A 18 -8.97 5.28 1.47
N ALA A 19 -7.84 5.79 1.00
CA ALA A 19 -7.45 7.18 1.23
C ALA A 19 -8.50 8.17 0.70
N THR A 20 -9.06 7.90 -0.48
CA THR A 20 -10.13 8.71 -1.10
C THR A 20 -11.43 8.61 -0.31
N ALA A 21 -11.83 7.40 0.08
CA ALA A 21 -13.02 7.17 0.90
C ALA A 21 -12.95 7.87 2.26
N LEU A 22 -11.80 7.80 2.93
CA LEU A 22 -11.57 8.47 4.21
C LEU A 22 -11.58 10.00 4.04
N SER A 23 -10.85 10.51 3.04
CA SER A 23 -10.78 11.94 2.76
C SER A 23 -12.18 12.51 2.50
N THR A 24 -12.90 11.96 1.51
CA THR A 24 -14.23 12.44 1.12
C THR A 24 -15.25 12.38 2.26
N ARG A 25 -15.21 11.35 3.11
CA ARG A 25 -16.10 11.24 4.28
C ARG A 25 -15.74 12.17 5.43
N MET A 26 -14.45 12.41 5.65
CA MET A 26 -13.96 13.23 6.76
C MET A 26 -13.88 14.74 6.43
N MET A 27 -14.08 15.12 5.16
CA MET A 27 -14.13 16.53 4.75
C MET A 27 -15.15 17.37 5.53
N ILE A 28 -16.23 16.74 6.04
CA ILE A 28 -17.25 17.38 6.89
C ILE A 28 -16.68 17.97 8.18
N PHE A 29 -15.55 17.45 8.68
CA PHE A 29 -14.95 17.91 9.93
C PHE A 29 -14.08 19.16 9.76
N HIS A 30 -13.79 19.59 8.52
CA HIS A 30 -13.04 20.82 8.24
C HIS A 30 -11.63 20.91 8.87
N GLN A 31 -11.02 19.77 9.25
CA GLN A 31 -9.73 19.72 9.97
C GLN A 31 -8.65 18.96 9.16
N PRO A 32 -7.89 19.62 8.28
CA PRO A 32 -6.87 18.98 7.46
C PRO A 32 -5.81 18.20 8.25
N VAL A 33 -5.45 18.70 9.44
CA VAL A 33 -4.46 18.08 10.33
C VAL A 33 -4.85 16.67 10.76
N LEU A 34 -6.15 16.36 10.79
CA LEU A 34 -6.63 15.00 11.06
C LEU A 34 -6.83 14.21 9.77
N VAL A 35 -7.42 14.82 8.75
CA VAL A 35 -7.79 14.13 7.50
C VAL A 35 -6.58 13.62 6.73
N VAL A 36 -5.50 14.40 6.63
CA VAL A 36 -4.33 14.03 5.83
C VAL A 36 -3.60 12.82 6.43
N PRO A 37 -3.24 12.81 7.75
CA PRO A 37 -2.62 11.64 8.35
C PRO A 37 -3.51 10.40 8.35
N THR A 38 -4.82 10.54 8.58
CA THR A 38 -5.74 9.39 8.57
C THR A 38 -5.87 8.80 7.17
N ALA A 39 -5.93 9.63 6.13
CA ALA A 39 -5.94 9.16 4.74
C ALA A 39 -4.64 8.43 4.37
N LEU A 40 -3.48 8.98 4.76
CA LEU A 40 -2.17 8.35 4.53
C LEU A 40 -2.05 7.00 5.25
N LEU A 41 -2.35 6.95 6.54
CA LEU A 41 -2.29 5.73 7.34
C LEU A 41 -3.32 4.71 6.86
N GLY A 42 -4.54 5.14 6.57
CA GLY A 42 -5.60 4.28 6.06
C GLY A 42 -5.25 3.69 4.69
N GLY A 43 -4.67 4.50 3.80
CA GLY A 43 -4.18 4.04 2.50
C GLY A 43 -3.04 3.03 2.62
N ALA A 44 -2.03 3.31 3.46
CA ALA A 44 -0.92 2.39 3.71
C ALA A 44 -1.42 1.06 4.31
N LEU A 45 -2.31 1.11 5.32
CA LEU A 45 -2.91 -0.09 5.91
C LEU A 45 -3.69 -0.89 4.87
N ALA A 46 -4.49 -0.24 4.02
CA ALA A 46 -5.28 -0.92 3.00
C ALA A 46 -4.39 -1.58 1.94
N GLY A 47 -3.36 -0.89 1.44
CA GLY A 47 -2.40 -1.43 0.49
C GLY A 47 -1.62 -2.61 1.08
N GLY A 48 -1.15 -2.48 2.32
CA GLY A 48 -0.46 -3.56 3.04
C GLY A 48 -1.36 -4.78 3.26
N LEU A 49 -2.60 -4.58 3.71
CA LEU A 49 -3.59 -5.66 3.89
C LEU A 49 -3.93 -6.35 2.56
N TRP A 50 -4.01 -5.60 1.45
CA TRP A 50 -4.25 -6.17 0.13
C TRP A 50 -3.14 -7.14 -0.28
N GLY A 51 -1.88 -6.79 -0.03
CA GLY A 51 -0.73 -7.66 -0.27
C GLY A 51 -0.80 -8.99 0.48
N LEU A 52 -1.34 -8.98 1.70
CA LEU A 52 -1.44 -10.21 2.51
C LEU A 52 -2.31 -11.28 1.86
N ILE A 53 -3.27 -10.91 1.01
CA ILE A 53 -4.12 -11.86 0.27
C ILE A 53 -3.25 -12.70 -0.66
N ALA A 54 -2.38 -12.08 -1.46
CA ALA A 54 -1.47 -12.78 -2.35
C ALA A 54 -0.51 -13.70 -1.58
N GLN A 55 0.04 -13.20 -0.46
CA GLN A 55 0.94 -13.98 0.37
C GLN A 55 0.25 -15.19 1.03
N TYR A 56 -1.01 -15.03 1.41
CA TYR A 56 -1.84 -16.11 1.93
C TYR A 56 -2.09 -17.19 0.87
N LEU A 57 -2.45 -16.79 -0.35
CA LEU A 57 -2.67 -17.72 -1.46
C LEU A 57 -1.41 -18.51 -1.80
N GLU A 58 -0.25 -17.85 -1.82
CA GLU A 58 1.04 -18.54 -2.01
C GLU A 58 1.32 -19.53 -0.89
N ARG A 59 1.14 -19.12 0.37
CA ARG A 59 1.55 -19.93 1.51
C ARG A 59 0.66 -21.14 1.76
N TYR A 60 -0.65 -20.96 1.62
CA TYR A 60 -1.64 -21.94 2.09
C TYR A 60 -2.40 -22.62 0.95
N ARG A 61 -2.42 -22.02 -0.25
CA ARG A 61 -3.13 -22.57 -1.41
C ARG A 61 -2.22 -22.98 -2.55
N SER A 62 -0.89 -22.90 -2.36
CA SER A 62 0.13 -23.26 -3.36
C SER A 62 -0.04 -22.49 -4.69
N VAL A 63 -0.69 -21.33 -4.67
CA VAL A 63 -0.86 -20.49 -5.86
C VAL A 63 0.42 -19.66 -6.04
N PRO A 64 1.08 -19.69 -7.20
CA PRO A 64 2.28 -18.86 -7.40
C PRO A 64 2.02 -17.38 -7.09
N VAL A 65 2.86 -16.77 -6.26
CA VAL A 65 2.66 -15.38 -5.81
C VAL A 65 2.53 -14.41 -6.97
N VAL A 66 3.38 -14.56 -7.99
CA VAL A 66 3.36 -13.76 -9.22
C VAL A 66 1.98 -13.78 -9.87
N LEU A 67 1.43 -14.98 -10.11
CA LEU A 67 0.11 -15.13 -10.72
C LEU A 67 -0.98 -14.51 -9.84
N SER A 68 -0.97 -14.80 -8.54
CA SER A 68 -1.96 -14.26 -7.61
C SER A 68 -1.93 -12.73 -7.56
N THR A 69 -0.75 -12.11 -7.57
CA THR A 69 -0.60 -10.65 -7.56
C THR A 69 -1.10 -10.00 -8.84
N ILE A 70 -0.82 -10.60 -10.01
CA ILE A 70 -1.32 -10.09 -11.30
C ILE A 70 -2.85 -10.15 -11.34
N LEU A 71 -3.43 -11.29 -10.95
CA LEU A 71 -4.89 -11.45 -10.93
C LEU A 71 -5.55 -10.49 -9.93
N LEU A 72 -4.96 -10.30 -8.76
CA LEU A 72 -5.46 -9.36 -7.76
C LEU A 72 -5.39 -7.90 -8.20
N ASN A 73 -4.50 -7.53 -9.13
CA ASN A 73 -4.51 -6.18 -9.71
C ASN A 73 -5.82 -5.91 -10.48
N TYR A 74 -6.34 -6.90 -11.22
CA TYR A 74 -7.64 -6.76 -11.90
C TYR A 74 -8.79 -6.67 -10.90
N VAL A 75 -8.77 -7.50 -9.85
CA VAL A 75 -9.78 -7.40 -8.78
C VAL A 75 -9.75 -6.03 -8.12
N ALA A 76 -8.56 -5.50 -7.82
CA ALA A 76 -8.39 -4.17 -7.27
C ALA A 76 -8.99 -3.08 -8.17
N LEU A 77 -8.71 -3.16 -9.47
CA LEU A 77 -9.26 -2.23 -10.46
C LEU A 77 -10.79 -2.27 -10.47
N TYR A 78 -11.39 -3.46 -10.51
CA TYR A 78 -12.86 -3.60 -10.50
C TYR A 78 -13.49 -3.14 -9.18
N LEU A 79 -12.80 -3.32 -8.04
CA LEU A 79 -13.26 -2.78 -6.75
C LEU A 79 -13.27 -1.25 -6.75
N VAL A 80 -12.23 -0.62 -7.29
CA VAL A 80 -12.18 0.84 -7.46
C VAL A 80 -13.32 1.29 -8.37
N GLU A 81 -13.50 0.65 -9.52
CA GLU A 81 -14.56 1.00 -10.47
C GLU A 81 -15.97 0.85 -9.84
N ALA A 82 -16.20 -0.26 -9.13
CA ALA A 82 -17.46 -0.49 -8.43
C ALA A 82 -17.71 0.57 -7.35
N ALA A 83 -16.68 0.97 -6.60
CA ALA A 83 -16.79 2.01 -5.60
C ALA A 83 -17.13 3.38 -6.21
N LEU A 84 -16.46 3.75 -7.30
CA LEU A 84 -16.68 5.02 -8.01
C LEU A 84 -18.02 5.09 -8.75
N LYS A 85 -18.59 3.93 -9.13
CA LYS A 85 -19.96 3.85 -9.68
C LYS A 85 -21.03 3.78 -8.59
N GLY A 86 -20.67 3.36 -7.38
CA GLY A 86 -21.57 3.20 -6.24
C GLY A 86 -21.28 4.19 -5.10
N PRO A 87 -20.80 3.73 -3.94
CA PRO A 87 -20.78 4.50 -2.69
C PRO A 87 -19.87 5.73 -2.69
N LEU A 88 -18.89 5.81 -3.58
CA LEU A 88 -18.01 6.97 -3.72
C LEU A 88 -18.34 7.84 -4.92
N ARG A 89 -19.44 7.59 -5.63
CA ARG A 89 -19.79 8.35 -6.82
C ARG A 89 -20.08 9.83 -6.50
N ALA A 90 -19.51 10.74 -7.28
CA ALA A 90 -19.85 12.15 -7.25
C ALA A 90 -21.29 12.42 -7.73
N VAL A 91 -22.03 13.21 -6.96
CA VAL A 91 -23.40 13.63 -7.31
C VAL A 91 -23.35 14.59 -8.50
N GLY A 92 -24.28 14.44 -9.45
CA GLY A 92 -24.41 15.35 -10.58
C GLY A 92 -23.44 15.09 -11.74
N THR A 93 -22.69 13.98 -11.72
CA THR A 93 -21.78 13.60 -12.82
C THR A 93 -22.15 12.24 -13.40
N ALA A 94 -22.05 12.10 -14.73
CA ALA A 94 -22.26 10.82 -15.42
C ALA A 94 -21.03 9.88 -15.29
N ALA A 95 -19.85 10.46 -15.08
CA ALA A 95 -18.58 9.76 -14.96
C ALA A 95 -18.48 8.94 -13.65
N ALA A 96 -17.71 7.86 -13.70
CA ALA A 96 -17.34 7.08 -12.52
C ALA A 96 -16.14 7.76 -11.82
N GLN A 97 -16.43 8.75 -10.98
CA GLN A 97 -15.43 9.51 -10.23
C GLN A 97 -15.93 9.86 -8.83
N SER A 98 -14.99 10.14 -7.92
CA SER A 98 -15.32 10.59 -6.57
C SER A 98 -15.59 12.09 -6.51
N PRO A 99 -16.25 12.59 -5.44
CA PRO A 99 -16.21 14.00 -5.14
C PRO A 99 -14.78 14.51 -5.12
N GLU A 100 -14.58 15.75 -5.58
CA GLU A 100 -13.29 16.39 -5.56
C GLU A 100 -12.85 16.64 -4.11
N ILE A 101 -11.62 16.22 -3.80
CA ILE A 101 -11.01 16.50 -2.50
C ILE A 101 -10.50 17.93 -2.54
N ALA A 102 -11.00 18.80 -1.65
CA ALA A 102 -10.57 20.20 -1.63
C ALA A 102 -9.07 20.35 -1.39
N GLY A 103 -8.42 21.30 -2.07
CA GLY A 103 -6.95 21.48 -2.05
C GLY A 103 -6.32 21.64 -0.66
N LYS A 104 -7.07 22.12 0.34
CA LYS A 104 -6.61 22.18 1.75
C LYS A 104 -6.31 20.82 2.38
N TYR A 105 -6.81 19.73 1.78
CA TYR A 105 -6.56 18.35 2.19
C TYR A 105 -5.49 17.67 1.32
N TRP A 106 -4.86 18.41 0.40
CA TRP A 106 -3.75 17.89 -0.38
C TRP A 106 -2.45 18.08 0.40
N LEU A 107 -1.45 17.26 0.07
CA LEU A 107 -0.10 17.50 0.57
C LEU A 107 0.42 18.84 0.01
N PRO A 108 0.99 19.72 0.84
CA PRO A 108 1.49 21.01 0.40
C PRO A 108 2.47 20.90 -0.79
N LEU A 109 2.31 21.79 -1.76
CA LEU A 109 3.23 21.92 -2.89
C LEU A 109 4.55 22.56 -2.41
N PHE A 110 5.64 21.98 -2.86
CA PHE A 110 7.02 22.45 -2.72
C PHE A 110 7.45 23.26 -3.96
N VAL A 111 7.04 22.83 -5.16
CA VAL A 111 7.24 23.57 -6.42
C VAL A 111 5.97 23.49 -7.26
N ALA A 112 5.48 24.64 -7.75
CA ALA A 112 4.23 24.75 -8.51
C ALA A 112 4.27 24.12 -9.92
N TYR A 113 5.45 23.82 -10.45
CA TYR A 113 5.61 23.08 -11.70
C TYR A 113 6.85 22.19 -11.59
N PRO A 114 6.77 20.86 -11.80
CA PRO A 114 5.61 20.03 -12.18
C PRO A 114 4.80 19.49 -10.98
N ASP A 115 4.19 20.36 -10.16
CA ASP A 115 3.39 19.98 -8.98
C ASP A 115 4.10 19.05 -7.97
N PHE A 116 5.36 19.38 -7.64
CA PHE A 116 6.07 18.64 -6.60
C PHE A 116 5.44 18.94 -5.25
N HIS A 117 4.79 17.94 -4.65
CA HIS A 117 4.30 18.03 -3.27
C HIS A 117 5.33 17.49 -2.28
N ILE A 118 5.21 17.89 -1.00
CA ILE A 118 6.07 17.45 0.11
C ILE A 118 6.13 15.92 0.29
N GLY A 119 5.17 15.18 -0.29
CA GLY A 119 5.23 13.72 -0.38
C GLY A 119 6.53 13.16 -0.97
N ILE A 120 7.27 13.89 -1.82
CA ILE A 120 8.60 13.45 -2.28
C ILE A 120 9.62 13.39 -1.14
N ILE A 121 9.60 14.39 -0.26
CA ILE A 121 10.47 14.47 0.91
C ILE A 121 10.09 13.34 1.89
N LEU A 122 8.79 13.12 2.09
CA LEU A 122 8.29 12.01 2.89
C LEU A 122 8.73 10.65 2.31
N ALA A 123 8.62 10.46 0.99
CA ALA A 123 9.05 9.23 0.32
C ALA A 123 10.56 9.00 0.47
N MET A 124 11.38 10.04 0.32
CA MET A 124 12.83 9.94 0.56
C MET A 124 13.16 9.62 2.02
N ALA A 125 12.48 10.27 2.97
CA ALA A 125 12.64 9.99 4.39
C ALA A 125 12.29 8.53 4.73
N LEU A 126 11.18 8.02 4.18
CA LEU A 126 10.77 6.61 4.32
C LEU A 126 11.77 5.66 3.65
N ALA A 127 12.31 6.00 2.48
CA ALA A 127 13.33 5.20 1.80
C ALA A 127 14.63 5.09 2.64
N VAL A 128 15.09 6.21 3.22
CA VAL A 128 16.25 6.23 4.12
C VAL A 128 15.94 5.43 5.39
N LEU A 129 14.76 5.58 5.97
CA LEU A 129 14.32 4.80 7.14
C LEU A 129 14.35 3.30 6.84
N LEU A 130 13.76 2.87 5.72
CA LEU A 130 13.76 1.47 5.29
C LEU A 130 15.19 0.96 5.04
N TRP A 131 16.06 1.78 4.45
CA TRP A 131 17.46 1.44 4.26
C TRP A 131 18.18 1.22 5.60
N VAL A 132 18.03 2.13 6.56
CA VAL A 132 18.60 2.00 7.91
C VAL A 132 18.04 0.75 8.61
N VAL A 133 16.73 0.52 8.54
CA VAL A 133 16.10 -0.67 9.13
C VAL A 133 16.68 -1.94 8.50
N GLN A 134 16.81 -1.99 7.17
CA GLN A 134 17.33 -3.17 6.46
C GLN A 134 18.82 -3.42 6.73
N LYS A 135 19.62 -2.37 6.89
CA LYS A 135 21.05 -2.45 7.15
C LYS A 135 21.37 -2.77 8.61
N SER A 136 20.71 -2.09 9.54
CA SER A 136 21.17 -1.96 10.94
C SER A 136 20.34 -2.71 11.97
N THR A 137 19.27 -3.41 11.59
CA THR A 137 18.40 -4.11 12.56
C THR A 137 18.40 -5.63 12.37
N ILE A 138 18.07 -6.35 13.45
CA ILE A 138 17.80 -7.80 13.42
C ILE A 138 16.67 -8.12 12.44
N PHE A 139 15.70 -7.20 12.32
CA PHE A 139 14.67 -7.28 11.28
C PHE A 139 15.35 -7.34 9.90
N GLY A 140 16.11 -6.31 9.52
CA GLY A 140 16.80 -6.24 8.24
C GLY A 140 17.73 -7.42 7.94
N PHE A 141 18.39 -7.98 8.94
CA PHE A 141 19.19 -9.19 8.79
C PHE A 141 18.32 -10.41 8.44
N LYS A 142 17.25 -10.66 9.20
CA LYS A 142 16.35 -11.81 8.99
C LYS A 142 15.61 -11.74 7.65
N THR A 143 15.18 -10.55 7.20
CA THR A 143 14.56 -10.40 5.86
C THR A 143 15.51 -10.82 4.74
N ARG A 144 16.77 -10.35 4.79
CA ARG A 144 17.80 -10.70 3.79
C ARG A 144 18.09 -12.20 3.75
N VAL A 145 18.26 -12.84 4.91
CA VAL A 145 18.51 -14.29 4.98
C VAL A 145 17.33 -15.08 4.41
N VAL A 146 16.10 -14.70 4.75
CA VAL A 146 14.87 -15.34 4.21
C VAL A 146 14.77 -15.18 2.69
N GLY A 147 15.12 -14.00 2.15
CA GLY A 147 15.06 -13.73 0.72
C GLY A 147 16.11 -14.51 -0.09
N LEU A 148 17.35 -14.63 0.42
CA LEU A 148 18.45 -15.27 -0.29
C LEU A 148 18.44 -16.80 -0.19
N LYS A 149 18.22 -17.35 1.02
CA LYS A 149 18.30 -18.79 1.28
C LYS A 149 17.23 -19.22 2.30
N PRO A 150 15.96 -19.36 1.88
CA PRO A 150 14.86 -19.73 2.78
C PRO A 150 15.05 -21.10 3.46
N GLY A 151 15.77 -22.04 2.82
CA GLY A 151 16.12 -23.33 3.44
C GLY A 151 17.04 -23.18 4.65
N THR A 152 18.10 -22.37 4.51
CA THR A 152 19.01 -22.03 5.61
C THR A 152 18.29 -21.25 6.71
N ALA A 153 17.40 -20.32 6.35
CA ALA A 153 16.60 -19.57 7.32
C ALA A 153 15.74 -20.51 8.21
N LYS A 154 15.15 -21.55 7.62
CA LYS A 154 14.40 -22.57 8.40
C LYS A 154 15.31 -23.37 9.32
N ALA A 155 16.48 -23.78 8.84
CA ALA A 155 17.47 -24.51 9.65
C ALA A 155 17.96 -23.69 10.86
N MET A 156 17.99 -22.36 10.74
CA MET A 156 18.33 -21.44 11.82
C MET A 156 17.12 -21.04 12.70
N ASN A 157 16.00 -21.78 12.65
CA ASN A 157 14.76 -21.49 13.38
C ASN A 157 14.21 -20.07 13.16
N MET A 158 14.49 -19.46 12.00
CA MET A 158 13.91 -18.16 11.67
C MET A 158 12.44 -18.32 11.27
N PRO A 159 11.54 -17.41 11.69
CA PRO A 159 10.12 -17.49 11.40
C PRO A 159 9.83 -17.06 9.95
N VAL A 160 10.23 -17.89 8.97
CA VAL A 160 10.17 -17.59 7.53
C VAL A 160 8.78 -17.15 7.09
N THR A 161 7.73 -17.88 7.49
CA THR A 161 6.35 -17.54 7.09
C THR A 161 5.93 -16.18 7.60
N ARG A 162 6.05 -15.93 8.92
CA ARG A 162 5.76 -14.61 9.50
C ARG A 162 6.55 -13.51 8.78
N ARG A 163 7.77 -13.81 8.37
CA ARG A 163 8.65 -12.87 7.66
C ARG A 163 8.13 -12.48 6.29
N GLN A 164 7.67 -13.45 5.52
CA GLN A 164 7.10 -13.23 4.19
C GLN A 164 5.86 -12.33 4.27
N PHE A 165 4.96 -12.59 5.23
CA PHE A 165 3.79 -11.74 5.48
C PHE A 165 4.17 -10.31 5.86
N GLN A 166 5.15 -10.12 6.75
CA GLN A 166 5.63 -8.79 7.14
C GLN A 166 6.21 -8.02 5.95
N ILE A 167 7.03 -8.68 5.11
CA ILE A 167 7.64 -8.04 3.94
C ILE A 167 6.56 -7.63 2.94
N MET A 168 5.59 -8.51 2.68
CA MET A 168 4.49 -8.24 1.75
C MET A 168 3.65 -7.05 2.23
N PHE A 169 3.32 -7.01 3.52
CA PHE A 169 2.57 -5.89 4.10
C PHE A 169 3.31 -4.56 3.94
N ILE A 170 4.58 -4.51 4.35
CA ILE A 170 5.41 -3.30 4.28
C ILE A 170 5.63 -2.85 2.84
N SER A 171 5.64 -3.77 1.87
CA SER A 171 5.78 -3.38 0.46
C SER A 171 4.53 -2.70 -0.12
N GLY A 172 3.37 -2.87 0.52
CA GLY A 172 2.12 -2.24 0.11
C GLY A 172 1.73 -1.01 0.93
N GLY A 173 2.43 -0.72 2.02
CA GLY A 173 2.16 0.39 2.94
C GLY A 173 3.29 0.66 3.91
#